data_AF-A0A6N6RDU2-F1
#
_entry.id   AF-A0A6N6RDU2-F1
#
_cell.length_a   1.000
_cell.length_b   1.000
_cell.length_c   1.000
_cell.angle_alpha   90.00
_cell.angle_beta   90.00
_cell.angle_gamma   90.00
#
_symmetry.space_group_name_H-M   'P 1'
#
loop_
_entity.id
_entity.type
_entity.pdbx_description
1 polymer ?
#
loop_
_entity_poly.entity_id
_entity_poly.type
_entity_poly.pdbx_seq_one_letter_code
_entity_poly.pdbx_strand_id
1 'polypeptide(L)'
;MKDGYQFITQPDGTSREIDWEELNQLKKDILWLYDENFGEKYGVFVPEYSFRSNYWEYLTLNGDKWFQEDEKAFYRTGCLIILLYFCIEYIDIEAGNQRVFERSTLPEIISYVNGFQPNTEIEKSIKEKVLLGLEISLSMTPENLRDSDFEHERTAEFYNGSHELTDRVIRKYYEEILRK
;
A
#
# COMPACT_ATOMS: atom_id res chain seq x y z
N MET A 1 24.71 18.48 -6.99
CA MET A 1 24.74 17.01 -6.79
C MET A 1 24.30 16.40 -8.10
N LYS A 2 24.85 15.26 -8.53
CA LYS A 2 24.24 14.53 -9.66
C LYS A 2 23.02 13.84 -9.06
N ASP A 3 21.83 14.26 -9.47
CA ASP A 3 20.60 13.58 -9.10
C ASP A 3 20.73 12.15 -9.64
N GLY A 4 20.67 11.18 -8.72
CA GLY A 4 20.69 9.78 -9.14
C GLY A 4 19.43 9.47 -9.93
N TYR A 5 19.50 8.61 -10.93
CA TYR A 5 18.30 8.21 -11.67
C TYR A 5 17.41 7.34 -10.78
N GLN A 6 16.18 7.76 -10.49
CA GLN A 6 15.15 6.92 -9.89
C GLN A 6 14.17 6.46 -10.98
N PHE A 7 13.78 5.20 -10.93
CA PHE A 7 12.88 4.65 -11.94
C PHE A 7 12.02 3.53 -11.37
N ILE A 8 10.84 3.38 -11.95
CA ILE A 8 9.97 2.22 -11.75
C ILE A 8 10.05 1.32 -12.97
N THR A 9 9.91 0.02 -12.77
CA THR A 9 9.77 -0.96 -13.85
C THR A 9 8.29 -1.31 -14.02
N GLN A 10 7.76 -1.08 -15.22
CA GLN A 10 6.38 -1.44 -15.57
C GLN A 10 6.25 -2.95 -15.85
N PRO A 11 5.03 -3.53 -15.86
CA PRO A 11 4.84 -4.97 -16.04
C PRO A 11 5.30 -5.48 -17.41
N ASP A 12 5.35 -4.60 -18.41
CA ASP A 12 5.89 -4.89 -19.74
C ASP A 12 7.43 -4.84 -19.80
N GLY A 13 8.09 -4.55 -18.68
CA GLY A 13 9.54 -4.44 -18.54
C GLY A 13 10.12 -3.07 -18.92
N THR A 14 9.30 -2.13 -19.37
CA THR A 14 9.77 -0.76 -19.63
C THR A 14 10.04 -0.02 -18.32
N SER A 15 10.79 1.07 -18.38
CA SER A 15 11.13 1.88 -17.21
C SER A 15 10.65 3.32 -17.36
N ARG A 16 10.04 3.86 -16.31
CA ARG A 16 9.64 5.26 -16.20
C ARG A 16 10.55 5.94 -15.17
N GLU A 17 11.15 7.05 -15.56
CA GLU A 17 11.91 7.91 -14.65
C GLU A 17 10.97 8.62 -13.69
N ILE A 18 11.39 8.75 -12.44
CA ILE A 18 10.65 9.38 -11.37
C ILE A 18 11.49 10.55 -10.88
N ASP A 19 10.87 11.73 -10.76
CA ASP A 19 11.55 12.91 -10.25
C ASP A 19 11.47 13.02 -8.72
N TRP A 20 12.23 13.97 -8.19
CA TRP A 20 12.32 14.22 -6.76
C TRP A 20 11.01 14.77 -6.16
N GLU A 21 10.19 15.49 -6.94
CA GLU A 21 8.93 16.04 -6.47
C GLU A 21 7.91 14.92 -6.24
N GLU A 22 7.81 14.00 -7.20
CA GLU A 22 6.98 12.79 -7.13
C GLU A 22 7.37 11.92 -5.92
N LEU A 23 8.67 11.67 -5.72
CA LEU A 23 9.14 10.91 -4.54
C LEU A 23 8.83 11.60 -3.22
N ASN A 24 8.97 12.92 -3.15
CA ASN A 24 8.62 13.64 -1.92
C ASN A 24 7.13 13.64 -1.65
N GLN A 25 6.29 13.72 -2.68
CA GLN A 25 4.85 13.60 -2.49
C GLN A 25 4.53 12.20 -1.95
N LEU A 26 5.12 11.16 -2.55
CA LEU A 26 4.97 9.79 -2.06
C LEU A 26 5.42 9.63 -0.60
N LYS A 27 6.55 10.24 -0.23
CA LYS A 27 7.04 10.24 1.14
C LYS A 27 6.04 10.89 2.10
N LYS A 28 5.46 12.03 1.72
CA LYS A 28 4.43 12.71 2.54
C LYS A 28 3.21 11.82 2.73
N ASP A 29 2.74 11.18 1.66
CA ASP A 29 1.59 10.28 1.74
C ASP A 29 1.86 9.12 2.70
N ILE A 30 3.01 8.44 2.57
CA ILE A 30 3.40 7.34 3.47
C ILE A 30 3.44 7.82 4.92
N LEU A 31 4.08 8.96 5.19
CA LEU A 31 4.23 9.46 6.56
C LEU A 31 2.91 9.92 7.16
N TRP A 32 2.05 10.53 6.36
CA TRP A 32 0.73 10.94 6.81
C TRP A 32 -0.12 9.71 7.13
N LEU A 33 -0.09 8.69 6.27
CA LEU A 33 -0.77 7.42 6.54
C LEU A 33 -0.27 6.78 7.85
N TYR A 34 1.04 6.81 8.10
CA TYR A 34 1.61 6.28 9.33
C TYR A 34 1.10 7.03 10.55
N ASP A 35 1.07 8.37 10.51
CA ASP A 35 0.67 9.20 11.64
C ASP A 35 -0.81 9.00 12.01
N GLU A 36 -1.70 8.96 11.01
CA GLU A 36 -3.16 8.85 11.23
C GLU A 36 -3.61 7.45 11.68
N ASN A 37 -2.86 6.41 11.31
CA ASN A 37 -3.29 5.03 11.51
C ASN A 37 -2.48 4.27 12.57
N PHE A 38 -1.41 4.86 13.11
CA PHE A 38 -0.57 4.16 14.07
C PHE A 38 -1.32 3.92 15.39
N GLY A 39 -1.44 2.64 15.78
CA GLY A 39 -2.14 2.23 16.99
C GLY A 39 -3.67 2.23 16.86
N GLU A 40 -4.22 2.52 15.68
CA GLU A 40 -5.63 2.32 15.38
C GLU A 40 -5.93 0.82 15.18
N LYS A 41 -7.06 0.36 15.70
CA LYS A 41 -7.39 -1.07 15.83
C LYS A 41 -8.66 -1.49 15.11
N TYR A 42 -9.55 -0.54 14.81
CA TYR A 42 -10.91 -0.85 14.39
C TYR A 42 -11.23 -0.39 12.98
N GLY A 43 -10.45 0.54 12.43
CA GLY A 43 -10.61 1.02 11.07
C GLY A 43 -9.31 1.61 10.56
N VAL A 44 -9.34 2.18 9.36
CA VAL A 44 -8.24 2.97 8.84
C VAL A 44 -8.76 4.34 8.44
N PHE A 45 -7.84 5.30 8.31
CA PHE A 45 -8.13 6.62 7.81
C PHE A 45 -7.43 6.80 6.46
N VAL A 46 -8.20 6.64 5.38
CA VAL A 46 -7.74 6.90 4.02
C VAL A 46 -8.76 7.80 3.28
N PRO A 47 -8.65 9.13 3.42
CA PRO A 47 -9.51 10.05 2.70
C PRO A 47 -9.37 9.93 1.17
N GLU A 48 -10.49 9.70 0.48
CA GLU A 48 -10.63 9.54 -0.99
C GLU A 48 -9.82 10.56 -1.81
N TYR A 49 -9.79 11.82 -1.36
CA TYR A 49 -9.20 12.91 -2.13
C TYR A 49 -7.70 13.10 -1.91
N SER A 50 -7.11 12.41 -0.95
CA SER A 50 -5.74 12.66 -0.49
C SER A 50 -4.72 11.73 -1.13
N PHE A 51 -5.09 10.46 -1.34
CA PHE A 51 -4.16 9.44 -1.82
C PHE A 51 -4.39 9.13 -3.30
N ARG A 52 -3.76 9.90 -4.20
CA ARG A 52 -4.06 9.90 -5.64
C ARG A 52 -3.01 9.25 -6.54
N SER A 53 -1.88 8.86 -5.99
CA SER A 53 -0.79 8.26 -6.78
C SER A 53 -1.08 6.79 -7.11
N ASN A 54 -0.46 6.28 -8.17
CA ASN A 54 -0.50 4.86 -8.50
C ASN A 54 0.45 4.07 -7.58
N TYR A 55 0.13 3.95 -6.29
CA TYR A 55 1.04 3.42 -5.26
C TYR A 55 1.64 2.04 -5.61
N TRP A 56 0.90 1.22 -6.37
CA TRP A 56 1.35 -0.09 -6.85
C TRP A 56 2.56 -0.02 -7.78
N GLU A 57 2.73 1.06 -8.55
CA GLU A 57 3.86 1.26 -9.45
C GLU A 57 5.19 1.33 -8.69
N TYR A 58 5.19 1.95 -7.52
CA TYR A 58 6.41 2.15 -6.72
C TYR A 58 6.86 0.88 -5.98
N LEU A 59 6.12 -0.23 -6.07
CA LEU A 59 6.60 -1.53 -5.61
C LEU A 59 7.84 -1.98 -6.40
N THR A 60 8.00 -1.51 -7.64
CA THR A 60 9.17 -1.77 -8.48
C THR A 60 10.18 -0.62 -8.45
N LEU A 61 10.02 0.34 -7.53
CA LEU A 61 10.90 1.49 -7.41
C LEU A 61 12.34 1.02 -7.17
N ASN A 62 13.21 1.48 -8.05
CA ASN A 62 14.64 1.27 -7.98
C ASN A 62 15.34 2.58 -8.35
N GLY A 63 16.66 2.54 -8.38
CA GLY A 63 17.45 3.66 -8.85
C GLY A 63 18.91 3.31 -8.88
N ASP A 64 19.70 4.31 -9.26
CA ASP A 64 21.14 4.15 -9.34
C ASP A 64 21.80 4.01 -7.96
N LYS A 65 23.13 3.93 -7.96
CA LYS A 65 23.95 3.73 -6.75
C LYS A 65 23.83 4.82 -5.69
N TRP A 66 23.23 5.98 -6.00
CA TRP A 66 23.05 7.09 -5.06
C TRP A 66 21.73 6.99 -4.32
N PHE A 67 20.79 6.19 -4.81
CA PHE A 67 19.56 5.88 -4.10
C PHE A 67 19.80 4.68 -3.18
N GLN A 68 19.86 4.93 -1.87
CA GLN A 68 20.24 3.91 -0.88
C GLN A 68 19.14 2.85 -0.72
N GLU A 69 19.52 1.60 -0.44
CA GLU A 69 18.55 0.51 -0.31
C GLU A 69 17.56 0.72 0.84
N ASP A 70 17.99 1.31 1.96
CA ASP A 70 17.08 1.63 3.08
C ASP A 70 16.02 2.66 2.66
N GLU A 71 16.40 3.61 1.80
CA GLU A 71 15.48 4.61 1.28
C GLU A 71 14.50 3.99 0.28
N LYS A 72 14.98 3.14 -0.63
CA LYS A 72 14.12 2.35 -1.52
C LYS A 72 13.16 1.44 -0.75
N ALA A 73 13.64 0.82 0.34
CA ALA A 73 12.83 -0.04 1.20
C ALA A 73 11.70 0.77 1.84
N PHE A 74 11.99 1.95 2.40
CA PHE A 74 10.96 2.84 2.95
C PHE A 74 9.80 3.08 1.97
N TYR A 75 10.10 3.45 0.72
CA TYR A 75 9.06 3.70 -0.29
C TYR A 75 8.29 2.43 -0.66
N ARG A 76 8.98 1.32 -0.95
CA ARG A 76 8.35 0.06 -1.35
C ARG A 76 7.47 -0.50 -0.25
N THR A 77 7.97 -0.59 0.98
CA THR A 77 7.20 -1.07 2.13
C THR A 77 6.04 -0.11 2.45
N GLY A 78 6.27 1.21 2.40
CA GLY A 78 5.23 2.21 2.63
C GLY A 78 4.08 2.10 1.63
N CYS A 79 4.37 1.93 0.34
CA CYS A 79 3.36 1.72 -0.70
C CYS A 79 2.57 0.42 -0.46
N LEU A 80 3.24 -0.65 -0.03
CA LEU A 80 2.56 -1.90 0.28
C LEU A 80 1.58 -1.75 1.46
N ILE A 81 1.90 -0.91 2.46
CA ILE A 81 1.00 -0.57 3.56
C ILE A 81 -0.17 0.29 3.08
N ILE A 82 0.07 1.29 2.22
CA ILE A 82 -1.01 2.08 1.61
C ILE A 82 -2.01 1.16 0.91
N LEU A 83 -1.53 0.22 0.10
CA LEU A 83 -2.40 -0.74 -0.60
C LEU A 83 -3.19 -1.63 0.38
N LEU A 84 -2.60 -2.02 1.51
CA LEU A 84 -3.31 -2.79 2.53
C LEU A 84 -4.44 -1.97 3.15
N TYR A 85 -4.20 -0.70 3.47
CA TYR A 85 -5.24 0.18 4.01
C TYR A 85 -6.32 0.51 2.98
N PHE A 86 -5.97 0.63 1.70
CA PHE A 86 -6.99 0.73 0.65
C PHE A 86 -7.86 -0.53 0.59
N CYS A 87 -7.28 -1.72 0.77
CA CYS A 87 -8.07 -2.96 0.85
C CYS A 87 -9.00 -2.96 2.08
N ILE A 88 -8.53 -2.48 3.23
CA ILE A 88 -9.37 -2.34 4.44
C ILE A 88 -10.55 -1.41 4.18
N GLU A 89 -10.30 -0.20 3.69
CA GLU A 89 -11.36 0.75 3.31
C GLU A 89 -12.35 0.19 2.30
N TYR A 90 -11.86 -0.52 1.28
CA TYR A 90 -12.73 -1.03 0.24
C TYR A 90 -13.61 -2.18 0.74
N ILE A 91 -13.09 -3.04 1.63
CA ILE A 91 -13.81 -4.20 2.16
C ILE A 91 -14.79 -3.80 3.26
N ASP A 92 -14.49 -2.76 4.04
CA ASP A 92 -15.42 -2.21 5.02
C ASP A 92 -16.57 -1.47 4.32
N ILE A 93 -17.71 -2.15 4.16
CA ILE A 93 -18.89 -1.59 3.50
C ILE A 93 -19.62 -0.58 4.40
N GLU A 94 -19.58 -0.75 5.72
CA GLU A 94 -20.34 0.08 6.65
C GLU A 94 -19.70 1.45 6.86
N ALA A 95 -18.38 1.47 7.08
CA ALA A 95 -17.64 2.68 7.44
C ALA A 95 -16.59 3.10 6.42
N GLY A 96 -16.19 2.21 5.50
CA GLY A 96 -15.12 2.45 4.55
C GLY A 96 -15.55 3.17 3.27
N ASN A 97 -14.60 3.33 2.35
CA ASN A 97 -14.83 3.98 1.06
C ASN A 97 -14.33 3.15 -0.13
N GLN A 98 -15.25 2.61 -0.93
CA GLN A 98 -14.96 1.82 -2.12
C GLN A 98 -14.38 2.62 -3.30
N ARG A 99 -14.21 3.94 -3.18
CA ARG A 99 -13.57 4.80 -4.19
C ARG A 99 -12.05 4.90 -4.04
N VAL A 100 -11.47 4.32 -2.99
CA VAL A 100 -10.00 4.18 -2.86
C VAL A 100 -9.39 3.34 -3.99
N PHE A 101 -10.23 2.53 -4.67
CA PHE A 101 -9.90 1.87 -5.91
C PHE A 101 -10.94 2.20 -6.98
N GLU A 102 -10.46 2.37 -8.22
CA GLU A 102 -11.32 2.12 -9.35
C GLU A 102 -11.34 0.61 -9.62
N ARG A 103 -12.52 -0.02 -9.68
CA ARG A 103 -12.60 -1.48 -9.87
C ARG A 103 -11.85 -1.98 -11.12
N SER A 104 -11.77 -1.14 -12.16
CA SER A 104 -11.02 -1.42 -13.39
C SER A 104 -9.50 -1.51 -13.20
N THR A 105 -8.94 -0.92 -12.13
CA THR A 105 -7.50 -0.95 -11.86
C THR A 105 -7.08 -2.14 -11.02
N LEU A 106 -8.01 -2.82 -10.33
CA LEU A 106 -7.69 -3.98 -9.47
C LEU A 106 -6.84 -5.06 -10.17
N PRO A 107 -7.12 -5.48 -11.42
CA PRO A 107 -6.27 -6.48 -12.10
C PRO A 107 -4.83 -6.01 -12.32
N GLU A 108 -4.64 -4.72 -12.59
CA GLU A 108 -3.32 -4.12 -12.75
C GLU A 108 -2.57 -4.10 -11.41
N ILE A 109 -3.22 -3.64 -10.34
CA ILE A 109 -2.66 -3.62 -8.99
C ILE A 109 -2.22 -5.03 -8.58
N ILE A 110 -3.06 -6.04 -8.81
CA ILE A 110 -2.74 -7.45 -8.55
C ILE A 110 -1.48 -7.89 -9.30
N SER A 111 -1.30 -7.48 -10.57
CA SER A 111 -0.12 -7.80 -11.37
C SER A 111 1.16 -7.24 -10.72
N TYR A 112 1.14 -5.97 -10.31
CA TYR A 112 2.26 -5.31 -9.63
C TYR A 112 2.58 -5.96 -8.27
N VAL A 113 1.55 -6.22 -7.45
CA VAL A 113 1.75 -6.87 -6.14
C VAL A 113 2.29 -8.29 -6.30
N ASN A 114 1.84 -9.04 -7.31
CA ASN A 114 2.41 -10.36 -7.61
C ASN A 114 3.88 -10.26 -8.01
N GLY A 115 4.24 -9.28 -8.84
CA GLY A 115 5.62 -9.03 -9.28
C GLY A 115 6.56 -8.54 -8.17
N PHE A 116 6.03 -7.86 -7.14
CA PHE A 116 6.80 -7.38 -6.00
C PHE A 116 7.56 -8.51 -5.31
N GLN A 117 8.86 -8.32 -5.08
CA GLN A 117 9.72 -9.29 -4.38
C GLN A 117 10.01 -8.79 -2.96
N PRO A 118 9.38 -9.34 -1.92
CA PRO A 118 9.64 -8.95 -0.54
C PRO A 118 11.09 -9.25 -0.15
N ASN A 119 11.73 -8.30 0.54
CA ASN A 119 13.08 -8.49 1.08
C ASN A 119 13.05 -8.94 2.55
N THR A 120 11.90 -8.83 3.20
CA THR A 120 11.71 -9.19 4.61
C THR A 120 10.45 -10.04 4.80
N GLU A 121 10.43 -10.84 5.87
CA GLU A 121 9.24 -11.62 6.22
C GLU A 121 8.01 -10.74 6.50
N ILE A 122 8.21 -9.53 7.03
CA ILE A 122 7.09 -8.62 7.29
C ILE A 122 6.49 -8.08 5.97
N GLU A 123 7.32 -7.71 5.00
CA GLU A 123 6.84 -7.34 3.66
C GLU A 123 6.13 -8.51 2.98
N LYS A 124 6.61 -9.74 3.17
CA LYS A 124 5.96 -10.94 2.63
C LYS A 124 4.57 -11.12 3.22
N SER A 125 4.44 -11.01 4.55
CA SER A 125 3.14 -11.10 5.22
C SER A 125 2.18 -9.98 4.79
N ILE A 126 2.66 -8.75 4.64
CA ILE A 126 1.84 -7.63 4.15
C ILE A 126 1.43 -7.90 2.69
N LYS A 127 2.34 -8.35 1.83
CA LYS A 127 2.03 -8.72 0.44
C LYS A 127 0.91 -9.76 0.36
N GLU A 128 1.00 -10.82 1.16
CA GLU A 128 -0.02 -11.88 1.22
C GLU A 128 -1.39 -11.30 1.65
N LYS A 129 -1.41 -10.38 2.62
CA LYS A 129 -2.64 -9.68 3.03
C LYS A 129 -3.20 -8.75 1.96
N VAL A 130 -2.34 -8.00 1.27
CA VAL A 130 -2.76 -7.14 0.15
C VAL A 130 -3.38 -8.00 -0.96
N LEU A 131 -2.75 -9.12 -1.34
CA LEU A 131 -3.29 -10.01 -2.36
C LEU A 131 -4.66 -10.57 -1.95
N LEU A 132 -4.81 -11.01 -0.70
CA LEU A 132 -6.10 -11.44 -0.16
C LEU A 132 -7.15 -10.32 -0.24
N GLY A 133 -6.80 -9.10 0.18
CA GLY A 133 -7.69 -7.95 0.13
C GLY A 133 -8.13 -7.59 -1.29
N LEU A 134 -7.21 -7.65 -2.25
CA LEU A 134 -7.50 -7.42 -3.67
C LEU A 134 -8.37 -8.52 -4.27
N GLU A 135 -8.14 -9.79 -3.91
CA GLU A 135 -8.99 -10.92 -4.32
C GLU A 135 -10.43 -10.75 -3.85
N ILE A 136 -10.63 -10.37 -2.58
CA ILE A 136 -11.95 -10.08 -2.02
C ILE A 136 -12.57 -8.89 -2.75
N SER A 137 -11.83 -7.79 -2.88
CA SER A 137 -12.32 -6.56 -3.55
C SER A 137 -12.77 -6.83 -5.00
N LEU A 138 -12.06 -7.71 -5.70
CA LEU A 138 -12.38 -8.10 -7.07
C LEU A 138 -13.63 -9.00 -7.17
N SER A 139 -13.86 -9.86 -6.17
CA SER A 139 -15.00 -10.80 -6.14
C SER A 139 -16.34 -10.14 -5.81
N MET A 140 -16.33 -9.05 -5.03
CA MET A 140 -17.53 -8.33 -4.60
C MET A 140 -18.30 -7.73 -5.78
N THR A 141 -19.61 -7.98 -5.93
CA THR A 141 -20.43 -7.43 -7.02
C THR A 141 -20.95 -6.02 -6.69
N PRO A 142 -21.44 -5.24 -7.67
CA PRO A 142 -22.07 -3.94 -7.39
C PRO A 142 -23.24 -4.01 -6.41
N GLU A 143 -23.93 -5.14 -6.32
CA GLU A 143 -24.99 -5.39 -5.34
C GLU A 143 -24.41 -5.53 -3.93
N ASN A 144 -23.30 -6.25 -3.77
CA ASN A 144 -22.61 -6.37 -2.48
C ASN A 144 -22.20 -4.99 -1.94
N LEU A 145 -21.68 -4.12 -2.81
CA LEU A 145 -21.23 -2.77 -2.42
C LEU A 145 -22.38 -1.81 -2.04
N ARG A 146 -23.65 -2.21 -2.21
CA ARG A 146 -24.83 -1.43 -1.83
C ARG A 146 -25.54 -1.96 -0.59
N ASP A 147 -25.10 -3.12 -0.10
CA ASP A 147 -25.68 -3.81 1.04
C ASP A 147 -24.80 -3.58 2.26
N SER A 148 -25.21 -2.69 3.16
CA SER A 148 -24.45 -2.36 4.37
C SER A 148 -24.19 -3.54 5.29
N ASP A 149 -25.00 -4.61 5.15
CA ASP A 149 -24.89 -5.81 5.97
C ASP A 149 -24.05 -6.90 5.27
N PHE A 150 -23.54 -6.63 4.06
CA PHE A 150 -22.72 -7.60 3.34
C PHE A 150 -21.35 -7.76 3.98
N GLU A 151 -21.02 -9.01 4.32
CA GLU A 151 -19.68 -9.42 4.74
C GLU A 151 -19.19 -10.56 3.85
N HIS A 152 -18.01 -10.41 3.25
CA HIS A 152 -17.39 -11.47 2.47
C HIS A 152 -16.93 -12.62 3.39
N GLU A 153 -17.04 -13.88 2.96
CA GLU A 153 -16.72 -15.05 3.80
C GLU A 153 -15.26 -15.08 4.32
N ARG A 154 -14.36 -14.38 3.63
CA ARG A 154 -12.93 -14.24 3.95
C ARG A 154 -12.58 -12.95 4.70
N THR A 155 -13.57 -12.13 5.08
CA THR A 155 -13.34 -10.86 5.80
C THR A 155 -12.58 -11.10 7.11
N ALA A 156 -12.99 -12.08 7.92
CA ALA A 156 -12.28 -12.42 9.15
C ALA A 156 -10.83 -12.88 8.92
N GLU A 157 -10.58 -13.66 7.86
CA GLU A 157 -9.23 -14.08 7.46
C GLU A 157 -8.38 -12.86 7.07
N PHE A 158 -8.96 -11.92 6.33
CA PHE A 158 -8.30 -10.69 5.91
C PHE A 158 -7.93 -9.81 7.10
N TYR A 159 -8.86 -9.51 8.00
CA TYR A 159 -8.61 -8.62 9.14
C TYR A 159 -7.67 -9.20 10.20
N ASN A 160 -7.65 -10.52 10.37
CA ASN A 160 -6.82 -11.18 11.39
C ASN A 160 -5.33 -10.83 11.23
N GLY A 161 -4.78 -10.00 12.11
CA GLY A 161 -3.36 -9.62 12.10
C GLY A 161 -3.00 -8.45 11.18
N SER A 162 -3.94 -7.85 10.46
CA SER A 162 -3.62 -6.82 9.45
C SER A 162 -3.11 -5.52 10.07
N HIS A 163 -3.75 -5.03 11.14
CA HIS A 163 -3.27 -3.86 11.88
C HIS A 163 -1.95 -4.14 12.61
N GLU A 164 -1.80 -5.32 13.20
CA GLU A 164 -0.58 -5.68 13.91
C GLU A 164 0.64 -5.75 12.98
N LEU A 165 0.44 -6.14 11.71
CA LEU A 165 1.51 -6.14 10.72
C LEU A 165 1.98 -4.72 10.39
N THR A 166 1.07 -3.78 10.14
CA THR A 166 1.42 -2.39 9.79
C THR A 166 2.01 -1.66 10.99
N ASP A 167 1.43 -1.82 12.18
CA ASP A 167 1.93 -1.22 13.43
C ASP A 167 3.37 -1.61 13.72
N ARG A 168 3.76 -2.86 13.42
CA ARG A 168 5.15 -3.31 13.61
C ARG A 168 6.13 -2.55 12.70
N VAL A 169 5.74 -2.27 11.45
CA VAL A 169 6.56 -1.49 10.51
C VAL A 169 6.64 -0.04 10.97
N ILE A 170 5.49 0.57 11.25
CA ILE A 170 5.39 1.99 11.63
C ILE A 170 6.13 2.26 12.94
N ARG A 171 5.96 1.39 13.94
CA ARG A 171 6.71 1.48 15.21
C ARG A 171 8.21 1.45 14.99
N LYS A 172 8.70 0.50 14.18
CA LYS A 172 10.13 0.38 13.87
C LYS A 172 10.66 1.65 13.21
N TYR A 173 9.90 2.23 12.27
CA TYR A 173 10.25 3.49 11.62
C TYR A 173 10.43 4.64 12.63
N TYR A 174 9.45 4.85 13.52
CA TYR A 174 9.55 5.91 14.54
C TYR A 174 10.67 5.64 15.55
N GLU A 175 10.90 4.39 15.95
CA GLU A 175 12.02 4.03 16.82
C GLU A 175 13.39 4.34 16.20
N GLU A 176 13.54 4.14 14.89
CA GLU A 176 14.78 4.45 14.17
C GLU A 176 15.01 5.96 14.01
N ILE A 177 13.95 6.75 13.83
CA ILE A 177 14.06 8.21 13.78
C ILE A 177 14.43 8.78 15.14
N LEU A 178 13.77 8.35 16.22
CA LEU A 178 14.00 8.87 17.58
C LEU A 178 15.41 8.57 18.12
N ARG A 179 16.14 7.64 17.50
CA ARG A 179 17.52 7.29 17.86
C ARG A 179 18.58 8.13 17.14
N LYS A 180 18.22 8.90 16.12
CA LYS A 180 19.11 9.78 15.36
C LYS A 180 19.13 11.19 15.95
#